data_AF-A0A952AZ51-F1
#
_entry.id   AF-A0A952AZ51-F1
#
_cell.length_a   1.000
_cell.length_b   1.000
_cell.length_c   1.000
_cell.angle_alpha   90.00
_cell.angle_beta   90.00
_cell.angle_gamma   90.00
#
_symmetry.space_group_name_H-M   'P 1'
#
loop_
_entity.id
_entity.type
_entity.pdbx_description
1 polymer ?
#
loop_
_entity_poly.entity_id
_entity_poly.type
_entity_poly.pdbx_seq_one_letter_code
_entity_poly.pdbx_strand_id
1 'polypeptide(L)'
;MPDKRTHRGPHPADGKLFAEGVISNLLKAIADFSLLLTKDYAEKSALKLVGDRFSLTERQRLAIMRSACSDEQLVSRNQSCVSPENLRNKSIAIDGYNLLITIEAAMSGGVIFKGRDGCFRDLASVHGTYRKVTETIPALELIGQFLREAGAGKALWLLDSPVSNSGRLKTLIGELARKNNWDWEIELLLSPDAELKKNDAVIASSDSVILDTCGRWVNLAAEIIKSKLPSAKVIDLSWAG
;
A
#
# COMPACT_ATOMS: atom_id res chain seq x y z
N MET A 1 10.63 -5.99 24.89
CA MET A 1 11.71 -6.75 24.19
C MET A 1 11.99 -6.07 22.86
N PRO A 2 13.25 -5.92 22.42
CA PRO A 2 13.52 -5.36 21.10
C PRO A 2 12.95 -6.30 20.04
N ASP A 3 12.13 -5.77 19.13
CA ASP A 3 11.57 -6.53 18.01
C ASP A 3 12.71 -7.16 17.19
N LYS A 4 12.71 -8.50 17.04
CA LYS A 4 13.79 -9.25 16.35
C LYS A 4 13.41 -9.63 14.91
N ARG A 5 12.35 -9.03 14.34
CA ARG A 5 11.88 -9.39 12.99
C ARG A 5 12.95 -9.16 11.94
N THR A 6 13.33 -10.25 11.25
CA THR A 6 14.22 -10.27 10.08
C THR A 6 13.46 -10.22 8.75
N HIS A 7 12.14 -10.42 8.80
CA HIS A 7 11.21 -10.47 7.67
C HIS A 7 9.94 -9.69 8.00
N ARG A 8 9.27 -9.16 6.97
CA ARG A 8 7.88 -8.68 7.07
C ARG A 8 6.89 -9.79 6.71
N GLY A 9 7.15 -10.98 7.24
CA GLY A 9 6.36 -12.18 6.98
C GLY A 9 4.97 -12.16 7.61
N PRO A 10 4.19 -13.22 7.40
CA PRO A 10 2.82 -13.31 7.89
C PRO A 10 2.78 -13.23 9.42
N HIS A 11 1.75 -12.59 9.94
CA HIS A 11 1.49 -12.63 11.38
C HIS A 11 1.04 -14.06 11.76
N PRO A 12 1.42 -14.59 12.94
CA PRO A 12 1.12 -15.99 13.31
C PRO A 12 -0.37 -16.37 13.23
N ALA A 13 -1.26 -15.39 13.45
CA ALA A 13 -2.69 -15.59 13.40
C ALA A 13 -3.29 -15.53 11.97
N ASP A 14 -2.55 -15.07 10.96
CA ASP A 14 -3.11 -14.78 9.62
C ASP A 14 -3.73 -16.01 8.97
N GLY A 15 -3.10 -17.19 9.10
CA GLY A 15 -3.63 -18.43 8.54
C GLY A 15 -4.99 -18.84 9.12
N LYS A 16 -5.29 -18.46 10.36
CA LYS A 16 -6.60 -18.71 10.99
C LYS A 16 -7.59 -17.58 10.69
N LEU A 17 -7.14 -16.33 10.79
CA LEU A 17 -7.99 -15.14 10.67
C LEU A 17 -8.49 -14.89 9.25
N PHE A 18 -7.76 -15.41 8.25
CA PHE A 18 -8.07 -15.22 6.85
C PHE A 18 -8.14 -16.54 6.07
N ALA A 19 -8.51 -17.63 6.75
CA ALA A 19 -8.80 -18.92 6.10
C ALA A 19 -10.01 -18.81 5.16
N GLU A 20 -10.10 -19.70 4.15
CA GLU A 20 -11.16 -19.68 3.13
C GLU A 20 -12.59 -19.60 3.72
N GLY A 21 -12.88 -20.35 4.78
CA GLY A 21 -14.17 -20.33 5.45
C GLY A 21 -14.54 -19.00 6.13
N VAL A 22 -13.56 -18.11 6.34
CA VAL A 22 -13.74 -16.79 6.96
C VAL A 22 -13.92 -15.70 5.89
N ILE A 23 -13.36 -15.88 4.69
CA ILE A 23 -13.37 -14.87 3.62
C ILE A 23 -14.79 -14.44 3.24
N SER A 24 -15.74 -15.38 3.18
CA SER A 24 -17.14 -15.04 2.88
C SER A 24 -17.75 -14.05 3.88
N ASN A 25 -17.42 -14.17 5.17
CA ASN A 25 -17.89 -13.23 6.19
C ASN A 25 -17.19 -11.87 6.07
N LEU A 26 -15.90 -11.85 5.70
CA LEU A 26 -15.18 -10.59 5.47
C LEU A 26 -15.73 -9.82 4.26
N LEU A 27 -16.10 -10.52 3.18
CA LEU A 27 -16.74 -9.90 2.01
C LEU A 27 -18.08 -9.26 2.36
N LYS A 28 -18.92 -9.94 3.15
CA LYS A 28 -20.20 -9.37 3.66
C LYS A 28 -19.96 -8.16 4.56
N ALA A 29 -18.96 -8.23 5.42
CA ALA A 29 -18.58 -7.12 6.28
C ALA A 29 -18.06 -5.91 5.48
N ILE A 30 -17.31 -6.13 4.39
CA ILE A 30 -16.91 -5.05 3.47
C ILE A 30 -18.11 -4.43 2.79
N ALA A 31 -19.05 -5.24 2.28
CA ALA A 31 -20.27 -4.72 1.66
C ALA A 31 -21.05 -3.82 2.62
N ASP A 32 -21.28 -4.27 3.86
CA ASP A 32 -21.97 -3.48 4.88
C ASP A 32 -21.19 -2.21 5.24
N PHE A 33 -19.87 -2.31 5.40
CA PHE A 33 -19.05 -1.16 5.77
C PHE A 33 -19.00 -0.12 4.65
N SER A 34 -18.80 -0.54 3.40
CA SER A 34 -18.87 0.31 2.23
C SER A 34 -20.24 0.98 2.10
N LEU A 35 -21.34 0.27 2.32
CA LEU A 35 -22.68 0.85 2.30
C LEU A 35 -22.86 1.96 3.35
N LEU A 36 -22.30 1.78 4.56
CA LEU A 36 -22.35 2.80 5.59
C LEU A 36 -21.50 4.03 5.22
N LEU A 37 -20.33 3.82 4.61
CA LEU A 37 -19.48 4.91 4.12
C LEU A 37 -20.18 5.70 2.99
N THR A 38 -20.86 5.02 2.06
CA THR A 38 -21.69 5.64 1.01
C THR A 38 -22.84 6.47 1.58
N LYS A 39 -23.31 6.15 2.79
CA LYS A 39 -24.35 6.92 3.49
C LYS A 39 -23.76 7.98 4.43
N ASP A 40 -22.50 8.34 4.27
CA ASP A 40 -21.77 9.34 5.06
C ASP A 40 -21.70 9.02 6.57
N TYR A 41 -21.80 7.76 6.96
CA TYR A 41 -21.55 7.38 8.35
C TYR A 41 -20.07 7.55 8.70
N ALA A 42 -19.79 8.08 9.88
CA ALA A 42 -18.43 8.24 10.38
C ALA A 42 -17.67 6.89 10.41
N GLU A 43 -16.50 6.86 9.79
CA GLU A 43 -15.69 5.65 9.56
C GLU A 43 -15.50 4.81 10.82
N LYS A 44 -15.06 5.42 11.92
CA LYS A 44 -14.81 4.72 13.20
C LYS A 44 -16.08 4.07 13.77
N SER A 45 -17.22 4.74 13.67
CA SER A 45 -18.50 4.24 14.16
C SER A 45 -19.04 3.12 13.29
N ALA A 46 -18.95 3.27 11.96
CA ALA A 46 -19.35 2.26 11.00
C ALA A 46 -18.47 0.99 11.12
N LEU A 47 -17.15 1.14 11.24
CA LEU A 47 -16.23 0.02 11.43
C LEU A 47 -16.50 -0.72 12.74
N LYS A 48 -16.83 0.01 13.82
CA LYS A 48 -17.23 -0.59 15.09
C LYS A 48 -18.50 -1.43 14.92
N LEU A 49 -19.55 -0.84 14.36
CA LEU A 49 -20.85 -1.49 14.16
C LEU A 49 -20.73 -2.77 13.33
N VAL A 50 -20.06 -2.69 12.18
CA VAL A 50 -19.85 -3.83 11.28
C VAL A 50 -18.97 -4.87 11.95
N GLY A 51 -17.84 -4.46 12.53
CA GLY A 51 -16.94 -5.41 13.17
C GLY A 51 -17.62 -6.14 14.34
N ASP A 52 -18.49 -5.49 15.10
CA ASP A 52 -19.26 -6.13 16.18
C ASP A 52 -20.28 -7.13 15.60
N ARG A 53 -21.03 -6.74 14.56
CA ARG A 53 -22.00 -7.60 13.86
C ARG A 53 -21.39 -8.92 13.38
N PHE A 54 -20.18 -8.86 12.80
CA PHE A 54 -19.49 -10.03 12.26
C PHE A 54 -18.49 -10.66 13.25
N SER A 55 -18.44 -10.20 14.51
CA SER A 55 -17.51 -10.68 15.53
C SER A 55 -16.04 -10.65 15.08
N LEU A 56 -15.64 -9.58 14.38
CA LEU A 56 -14.31 -9.42 13.80
C LEU A 56 -13.28 -9.07 14.87
N THR A 57 -12.12 -9.70 14.76
CA THR A 57 -10.92 -9.32 15.51
C THR A 57 -10.37 -7.98 15.04
N GLU A 58 -9.57 -7.29 15.87
CA GLU A 58 -8.92 -6.02 15.50
C GLU A 58 -8.12 -6.11 14.19
N ARG A 59 -7.46 -7.25 13.94
CA ARG A 59 -6.67 -7.44 12.73
C ARG A 59 -7.55 -7.59 11.48
N GLN A 60 -8.71 -8.22 11.60
CA GLN A 60 -9.71 -8.27 10.53
C GLN A 60 -10.39 -6.92 10.32
N ARG A 61 -10.68 -6.18 11.40
CA ARG A 61 -11.19 -4.79 11.31
C ARG A 61 -10.20 -3.91 10.56
N LEU A 62 -8.91 -3.99 10.86
CA LEU A 62 -7.86 -3.29 10.13
C LEU A 62 -7.84 -3.67 8.64
N ALA A 63 -7.98 -4.95 8.31
CA ALA A 63 -8.04 -5.41 6.93
C ALA A 63 -9.23 -4.83 6.16
N ILE A 64 -10.42 -4.84 6.77
CA ILE A 64 -11.64 -4.27 6.17
C ILE A 64 -11.53 -2.75 6.06
N MET A 65 -11.07 -2.07 7.10
CA MET A 65 -10.85 -0.63 7.11
C MET A 65 -9.93 -0.19 5.95
N ARG A 66 -8.88 -0.95 5.66
CA ARG A 66 -7.97 -0.69 4.54
C ARG A 66 -8.52 -1.13 3.17
N SER A 67 -9.53 -2.00 3.13
CA SER A 67 -10.01 -2.62 1.89
C SER A 67 -11.35 -2.05 1.41
N ALA A 68 -12.05 -1.27 2.22
CA ALA A 68 -13.33 -0.67 1.87
C ALA A 68 -13.20 0.81 1.51
N CYS A 69 -14.16 1.28 0.72
CA CYS A 69 -14.40 2.69 0.41
C CYS A 69 -15.87 2.89 0.05
N SER A 70 -16.36 4.13 0.07
CA SER A 70 -17.69 4.50 -0.42
C SER A 70 -17.79 4.35 -1.95
N ASP A 71 -18.99 4.42 -2.49
CA ASP A 71 -19.23 4.38 -3.94
C ASP A 71 -18.63 5.61 -4.63
N GLU A 72 -18.78 6.78 -4.00
CA GLU A 72 -18.23 8.06 -4.46
C GLU A 72 -16.70 8.01 -4.48
N GLN A 73 -16.08 7.49 -3.41
CA GLN A 73 -14.63 7.28 -3.35
C GLN A 73 -14.17 6.30 -4.43
N LEU A 74 -14.87 5.18 -4.62
CA LEU A 74 -14.53 4.19 -5.65
C LEU A 74 -14.55 4.80 -7.05
N VAL A 75 -15.61 5.55 -7.38
CA VAL A 75 -15.74 6.24 -8.67
C VAL A 75 -14.63 7.28 -8.84
N SER A 76 -14.40 8.13 -7.84
CA SER A 76 -13.37 9.17 -7.87
C SER A 76 -11.97 8.57 -8.08
N ARG A 77 -11.61 7.54 -7.29
CA ARG A 77 -10.31 6.85 -7.39
C ARG A 77 -10.10 6.22 -8.76
N ASN A 78 -11.14 5.58 -9.32
CA ASN A 78 -11.05 4.96 -10.64
C ASN A 78 -10.86 5.99 -11.76
N GLN A 79 -11.41 7.20 -11.62
CA GLN A 79 -11.25 8.28 -12.61
C GLN A 79 -9.83 8.86 -12.62
N SER A 80 -9.16 8.90 -11.47
CA SER A 80 -7.79 9.42 -11.33
C SER A 80 -6.69 8.36 -11.46
N CYS A 81 -7.06 7.07 -11.50
CA CYS A 81 -6.13 5.96 -11.65
C CYS A 81 -5.62 5.86 -13.10
N VAL A 82 -4.29 5.83 -13.26
CA VAL A 82 -3.64 5.66 -14.56
C VAL A 82 -2.97 4.29 -14.65
N SER A 83 -2.96 3.72 -15.87
CA SER A 83 -2.23 2.48 -16.14
C SER A 83 -0.71 2.68 -16.09
N PRO A 84 0.08 1.63 -15.81
CA PRO A 84 1.55 1.69 -15.86
C PRO A 84 2.12 2.17 -17.19
N GLU A 85 1.41 1.94 -18.30
CA GLU A 85 1.81 2.39 -19.64
C GLU A 85 1.88 3.92 -19.73
N ASN A 86 1.05 4.62 -18.95
CA ASN A 86 1.05 6.09 -18.85
C ASN A 86 2.21 6.65 -18.04
N LEU A 87 3.06 5.80 -17.43
CA LEU A 87 4.27 6.24 -16.74
C LEU A 87 5.40 6.57 -17.73
N ARG A 88 5.30 6.13 -18.99
CA ARG A 88 6.38 6.32 -19.97
C ARG A 88 6.75 7.80 -20.11
N ASN A 89 8.02 8.12 -19.84
CA ASN A 89 8.58 9.48 -19.85
C ASN A 89 7.88 10.47 -18.91
N LYS A 90 7.14 9.98 -17.90
CA LYS A 90 6.50 10.81 -16.87
C LYS A 90 7.26 10.69 -15.56
N SER A 91 7.30 11.79 -14.82
CA SER A 91 7.76 11.78 -13.44
C SER A 91 6.73 11.08 -12.56
N ILE A 92 7.23 10.37 -11.55
CA ILE A 92 6.41 9.67 -10.56
C ILE A 92 6.85 10.11 -9.15
N ALA A 93 5.90 10.37 -8.25
CA ALA A 93 6.17 10.59 -6.84
C ALA A 93 5.67 9.37 -6.05
N ILE A 94 6.53 8.80 -5.22
CA ILE A 94 6.32 7.53 -4.54
C ILE A 94 6.16 7.78 -3.04
N ASP A 95 5.06 7.28 -2.49
CA ASP A 95 4.90 7.11 -1.06
C ASP A 95 5.81 5.97 -0.58
N GLY A 96 7.01 6.34 -0.14
CA GLY A 96 8.14 5.41 -0.05
C GLY A 96 7.94 4.31 0.98
N TYR A 97 7.33 4.60 2.13
CA TYR A 97 7.06 3.58 3.13
C TYR A 97 5.90 2.68 2.73
N ASN A 98 4.81 3.26 2.22
CA ASN A 98 3.65 2.49 1.77
C ASN A 98 4.07 1.45 0.72
N LEU A 99 4.72 1.89 -0.35
CA LEU A 99 5.13 0.99 -1.42
C LEU A 99 6.15 -0.05 -0.93
N LEU A 100 7.23 0.39 -0.28
CA LEU A 100 8.31 -0.50 0.11
C LEU A 100 7.82 -1.62 1.04
N ILE A 101 6.99 -1.29 2.02
CA ILE A 101 6.52 -2.25 3.02
C ILE A 101 5.56 -3.24 2.42
N THR A 102 4.69 -2.80 1.51
CA THR A 102 3.78 -3.72 0.80
C THR A 102 4.56 -4.71 -0.05
N ILE A 103 5.61 -4.28 -0.76
CA ILE A 103 6.46 -5.19 -1.54
C ILE A 103 7.27 -6.11 -0.63
N GLU A 104 7.86 -5.60 0.46
CA GLU A 104 8.55 -6.42 1.46
C GLU A 104 7.63 -7.51 2.04
N ALA A 105 6.40 -7.14 2.41
CA ALA A 105 5.43 -8.08 2.95
C ALA A 105 5.06 -9.15 1.93
N ALA A 106 4.82 -8.77 0.67
CA ALA A 106 4.51 -9.71 -0.40
C ALA A 106 5.67 -10.71 -0.63
N MET A 107 6.92 -10.22 -0.64
CA MET A 107 8.11 -11.06 -0.80
C MET A 107 8.35 -12.00 0.39
N SER A 108 8.03 -11.57 1.61
CA SER A 108 8.13 -12.40 2.82
C SER A 108 6.98 -13.39 3.01
N GLY A 109 6.03 -13.49 2.07
CA GLY A 109 4.85 -14.34 2.19
C GLY A 109 3.80 -13.83 3.18
N GLY A 110 3.86 -12.55 3.54
CA GLY A 110 2.81 -11.83 4.25
C GLY A 110 1.53 -11.77 3.41
N VAL A 111 0.39 -11.64 4.10
CA VAL A 111 -0.91 -11.54 3.43
C VAL A 111 -1.10 -10.14 2.86
N ILE A 112 -1.42 -10.07 1.57
CA ILE A 112 -1.78 -8.85 0.86
C ILE A 112 -3.28 -8.88 0.57
N PHE A 113 -3.95 -7.75 0.79
CA PHE A 113 -5.37 -7.60 0.58
C PHE A 113 -5.61 -6.76 -0.66
N LYS A 114 -6.38 -7.30 -1.60
CA LYS A 114 -6.90 -6.53 -2.73
C LYS A 114 -8.21 -5.90 -2.29
N GLY A 115 -8.21 -4.58 -2.12
CA GLY A 115 -9.38 -3.81 -1.69
C GLY A 115 -10.42 -3.62 -2.79
N ARG A 116 -11.57 -3.04 -2.41
CA ARG A 116 -12.68 -2.65 -3.29
C ARG A 116 -12.25 -1.75 -4.45
N ASP A 117 -11.28 -0.87 -4.21
CA ASP A 117 -10.68 0.02 -5.20
C ASP A 117 -9.56 -0.64 -6.03
N GLY A 118 -9.36 -1.95 -5.87
CA GLY A 118 -8.33 -2.72 -6.58
C GLY A 118 -6.91 -2.53 -6.02
N CYS A 119 -6.70 -1.66 -5.03
CA CYS A 119 -5.40 -1.47 -4.38
C CYS A 119 -4.95 -2.70 -3.61
N PHE A 120 -3.65 -2.99 -3.67
CA PHE A 120 -3.03 -4.06 -2.90
C PHE A 120 -2.41 -3.43 -1.66
N ARG A 121 -2.84 -3.89 -0.48
CA ARG A 121 -2.41 -3.34 0.81
C ARG A 121 -2.00 -4.45 1.75
N ASP A 122 -0.90 -4.27 2.46
CA ASP A 122 -0.55 -5.10 3.60
C ASP A 122 -1.20 -4.55 4.89
N LEU A 123 -1.02 -5.26 6.01
CA LEU A 123 -1.47 -4.80 7.34
C LEU A 123 -0.32 -4.36 8.24
N ALA A 124 0.92 -4.40 7.74
CA ALA A 124 2.03 -3.78 8.41
C ALA A 124 1.94 -2.26 8.27
N SER A 125 2.62 -1.60 9.19
CA SER A 125 2.72 -0.17 9.28
C SER A 125 4.07 0.15 9.90
N VAL A 126 4.58 1.35 9.64
CA VAL A 126 5.70 1.89 10.40
C VAL A 126 5.15 2.76 11.51
N HIS A 127 5.47 2.38 12.75
CA HIS A 127 5.19 3.20 13.92
C HIS A 127 6.52 3.62 14.54
N GLY A 128 6.95 4.85 14.25
CA GLY A 128 8.12 5.49 14.86
C GLY A 128 9.49 5.00 14.41
N THR A 129 9.65 3.74 13.99
CA THR A 129 10.95 3.21 13.52
C THR A 129 10.79 2.31 12.32
N TYR A 130 11.45 2.68 11.23
CA TYR A 130 11.69 1.76 10.13
C TYR A 130 12.88 0.86 10.43
N ARG A 131 12.76 -0.42 10.10
CA ARG A 131 13.86 -1.39 10.21
C ARG A 131 14.02 -2.09 8.87
N LYS A 132 15.25 -2.10 8.39
CA LYS A 132 15.65 -2.88 7.23
C LYS A 132 15.43 -4.37 7.54
N VAL A 133 14.79 -5.08 6.62
CA VAL A 133 14.61 -6.53 6.63
C VAL A 133 15.40 -7.16 5.50
N THR A 134 15.41 -8.49 5.43
CA THR A 134 16.09 -9.25 4.37
C THR A 134 15.62 -8.82 2.98
N GLU A 135 14.33 -8.50 2.86
CA GLU A 135 13.65 -8.16 1.63
C GLU A 135 13.83 -6.71 1.19
N THR A 136 14.36 -5.81 2.03
CA THR A 136 14.42 -4.37 1.71
C THR A 136 15.19 -4.10 0.41
N ILE A 137 16.38 -4.69 0.25
CA ILE A 137 17.18 -4.49 -0.98
C ILE A 137 16.49 -5.15 -2.18
N PRO A 138 16.13 -6.44 -2.13
CA PRO A 138 15.38 -7.08 -3.21
C PRO A 138 14.10 -6.33 -3.62
N ALA A 139 13.35 -5.77 -2.67
CA ALA A 139 12.15 -5.00 -2.93
C ALA A 139 12.46 -3.69 -3.67
N LEU A 140 13.49 -2.94 -3.24
CA LEU A 140 13.93 -1.73 -3.94
C LEU A 140 14.43 -2.04 -5.35
N GLU A 141 15.17 -3.14 -5.52
CA GLU A 141 15.63 -3.59 -6.84
C GLU A 141 14.46 -3.96 -7.75
N LEU A 142 13.46 -4.66 -7.22
CA LEU A 142 12.25 -5.03 -7.95
C LEU A 142 11.45 -3.80 -8.40
N ILE A 143 11.28 -2.82 -7.51
CA ILE A 143 10.60 -1.54 -7.82
C ILE A 143 11.36 -0.79 -8.92
N GLY A 144 12.68 -0.67 -8.81
CA GLY A 144 13.50 0.01 -9.82
C GLY A 144 13.49 -0.68 -11.17
N GLN A 145 13.55 -2.01 -11.19
CA GLN A 145 13.41 -2.76 -12.43
C GLN A 145 12.03 -2.54 -13.07
N PHE A 146 10.96 -2.61 -12.28
CA PHE A 146 9.60 -2.39 -12.80
C PHE A 146 9.43 -0.98 -13.37
N LEU A 147 9.88 0.06 -12.65
CA LEU A 147 9.79 1.44 -13.13
C LEU A 147 10.58 1.65 -14.43
N ARG A 148 11.75 1.02 -14.54
CA ARG A 148 12.56 1.04 -15.78
C ARG A 148 11.85 0.35 -16.94
N GLU A 149 11.24 -0.81 -16.71
CA GLU A 149 10.47 -1.56 -17.72
C GLU A 149 9.24 -0.76 -18.17
N ALA A 150 8.56 -0.08 -17.25
CA ALA A 150 7.45 0.84 -17.55
C ALA A 150 7.91 2.11 -18.29
N GLY A 151 9.22 2.37 -18.36
CA GLY A 151 9.78 3.57 -18.97
C GLY A 151 9.50 4.84 -18.16
N ALA A 152 9.31 4.73 -16.85
CA ALA A 152 9.14 5.89 -15.97
C ALA A 152 10.34 6.83 -16.10
N GLY A 153 10.08 8.14 -16.05
CA GLY A 153 11.12 9.16 -16.01
C GLY A 153 11.73 9.26 -14.61
N LYS A 154 11.81 10.48 -14.08
CA LYS A 154 12.30 10.73 -12.72
C LYS A 154 11.35 10.14 -11.67
N ALA A 155 11.90 9.48 -10.66
CA ALA A 155 11.14 9.00 -9.51
C ALA A 155 11.52 9.74 -8.23
N LEU A 156 10.55 10.43 -7.62
CA LEU A 156 10.70 11.12 -6.35
C LEU A 156 10.19 10.23 -5.22
N TRP A 157 11.08 9.71 -4.39
CA TRP A 157 10.76 8.96 -3.18
C TRP A 157 10.55 9.92 -2.01
N LEU A 158 9.34 9.92 -1.47
CA LEU A 158 9.00 10.72 -0.29
C LEU A 158 8.96 9.80 0.93
N LEU A 159 9.77 10.14 1.94
CA LEU A 159 9.86 9.41 3.20
C LEU A 159 9.57 10.34 4.37
N ASP A 160 8.88 9.81 5.37
CA ASP A 160 8.55 10.54 6.57
C ASP A 160 9.77 10.71 7.48
N SER A 161 10.20 11.95 7.68
CA SER A 161 11.43 12.31 8.41
C SER A 161 11.43 11.94 9.90
N PRO A 162 10.31 12.01 10.66
CA PRO A 162 10.24 11.59 12.06
C PRO A 162 10.34 10.07 12.24
N VAL A 163 10.22 9.27 11.16
CA VAL A 163 10.46 7.83 11.24
C VAL A 163 11.95 7.57 11.47
N SER A 164 12.27 6.95 12.60
CA SER A 164 13.65 6.57 12.92
C SER A 164 14.23 5.66 11.83
N ASN A 165 15.51 5.87 11.50
CA ASN A 165 16.25 5.26 10.39
C ASN A 165 15.85 5.70 8.96
N SER A 166 14.97 6.70 8.80
CA SER A 166 14.64 7.29 7.49
C SER A 166 15.89 7.77 6.73
N GLY A 167 16.84 8.43 7.41
CA GLY A 167 18.13 8.83 6.84
C GLY A 167 18.98 7.67 6.31
N ARG A 168 19.04 6.55 7.04
CA ARG A 168 19.77 5.35 6.60
C ARG A 168 19.10 4.71 5.38
N LEU A 169 17.76 4.69 5.37
CA LEU A 169 17.00 4.20 4.22
C LEU A 169 17.21 5.10 3.00
N LYS A 170 17.18 6.43 3.15
CA LYS A 170 17.49 7.38 2.08
C LYS A 170 18.88 7.13 1.47
N THR A 171 19.91 6.95 2.29
CA THR A 171 21.27 6.63 1.80
C THR A 171 21.27 5.32 1.00
N LEU A 172 20.63 4.27 1.52
CA LEU A 172 20.53 2.97 0.84
C LEU A 172 19.84 3.08 -0.53
N ILE A 173 18.69 3.77 -0.59
CA ILE A 173 17.94 3.96 -1.85
C ILE A 173 18.79 4.75 -2.85
N GLY A 174 19.47 5.82 -2.41
CA GLY A 174 20.33 6.62 -3.27
C GLY A 174 21.60 5.89 -3.75
N GLU A 175 22.14 4.96 -2.97
CA GLU A 175 23.22 4.07 -3.41
C GLU A 175 22.75 3.09 -4.49
N LEU A 176 21.59 2.46 -4.30
CA LEU A 176 21.00 1.56 -5.30
C LEU A 176 20.64 2.28 -6.60
N ALA A 177 20.06 3.48 -6.50
CA ALA A 177 19.74 4.30 -7.67
C ALA A 177 21.00 4.62 -8.49
N ARG A 178 22.07 5.11 -7.84
CA ARG A 178 23.34 5.40 -8.51
C ARG A 178 23.97 4.16 -9.13
N LYS A 179 23.96 3.03 -8.42
CA LYS A 179 24.52 1.77 -8.93
C LYS A 179 23.81 1.28 -10.20
N ASN A 180 22.50 1.52 -10.31
CA ASN A 180 21.68 1.04 -11.42
C ASN A 180 21.36 2.13 -12.46
N ASN A 181 21.94 3.34 -12.34
CA ASN A 181 21.64 4.51 -13.15
C ASN A 181 20.14 4.85 -13.21
N TRP A 182 19.44 4.75 -12.07
CA TRP A 182 18.07 5.23 -11.95
C TRP A 182 18.03 6.72 -11.59
N ASP A 183 17.17 7.48 -12.26
CA ASP A 183 16.93 8.90 -11.97
C ASP A 183 15.98 9.05 -10.77
N TRP A 184 16.50 8.68 -9.59
CA TRP A 184 15.75 8.75 -8.34
C TRP A 184 16.20 9.92 -7.49
N GLU A 185 15.23 10.68 -7.00
CA GLU A 185 15.39 11.66 -5.94
C GLU A 185 14.74 11.11 -4.66
N ILE A 186 15.36 11.34 -3.50
CA ILE A 186 14.84 10.86 -2.23
C ILE A 186 14.80 12.01 -1.24
N GLU A 187 13.61 12.34 -0.77
CA GLU A 187 13.36 13.42 0.18
C GLU A 187 12.85 12.89 1.52
N LEU A 188 13.32 13.53 2.59
CA LEU A 188 12.80 13.31 3.94
C LEU A 188 11.97 14.53 4.29
N LEU A 189 10.67 14.36 4.50
CA LEU A 189 9.74 15.45 4.75
C LEU A 189 9.08 15.29 6.11
N LEU A 190 8.63 16.38 6.73
CA LEU A 190 7.79 16.32 7.93
C LEU A 190 6.37 15.80 7.61
N SER A 191 5.94 15.97 6.36
CA SER A 191 4.67 15.45 5.89
C SER A 191 4.78 15.09 4.41
N PRO A 192 5.16 13.83 4.08
CA PRO A 192 5.09 13.31 2.73
C PRO A 192 3.69 13.44 2.12
N ASP A 193 2.65 13.21 2.92
CA ASP A 193 1.25 13.31 2.49
C ASP A 193 0.91 14.70 1.92
N ALA A 194 1.39 15.77 2.56
CA ALA A 194 1.12 17.14 2.10
C ALA A 194 1.80 17.43 0.75
N GLU A 195 2.97 16.84 0.52
CA GLU A 195 3.70 16.97 -0.75
C GLU A 195 3.02 16.13 -1.85
N LEU A 196 2.69 14.87 -1.57
CA LEU A 196 1.97 13.97 -2.49
C LEU A 196 0.65 14.59 -3.00
N LYS A 197 -0.08 15.30 -2.14
CA LYS A 197 -1.35 15.95 -2.50
C LYS A 197 -1.20 17.13 -3.46
N LYS A 198 -0.05 17.79 -3.45
CA LYS A 198 0.21 19.01 -4.25
C LYS A 198 1.07 18.74 -5.47
N ASN A 199 1.65 17.55 -5.58
CA ASN A 199 2.58 17.22 -6.64
C ASN A 199 1.85 16.91 -7.96
N ASP A 200 2.34 17.49 -9.06
CA ASP A 200 1.76 17.32 -10.40
C ASP A 200 2.17 16.00 -11.10
N ALA A 201 3.12 15.27 -10.51
CA ALA A 201 3.55 13.95 -10.98
C ALA A 201 2.45 12.90 -10.81
N VAL A 202 2.63 11.72 -11.44
CA VAL A 202 1.79 10.56 -11.12
C VAL A 202 2.16 10.06 -9.73
N ILE A 203 1.19 9.87 -8.84
CA ILE A 203 1.43 9.40 -7.48
C ILE A 203 1.39 7.87 -7.40
N ALA A 204 2.41 7.24 -6.83
CA ALA A 204 2.38 5.82 -6.46
C ALA A 204 2.13 5.70 -4.96
N SER A 205 0.88 5.42 -4.59
CA SER A 205 0.48 5.07 -3.23
C SER A 205 -0.71 4.12 -3.27
N SER A 206 -0.95 3.43 -2.16
CA SER A 206 -2.19 2.72 -1.87
C SER A 206 -2.94 3.32 -0.68
N ASP A 207 -2.46 4.42 -0.08
CA ASP A 207 -3.13 5.05 1.06
C ASP A 207 -4.43 5.76 0.64
N SER A 208 -5.56 5.37 1.24
CA SER A 208 -6.88 5.89 0.89
C SER A 208 -6.98 7.42 0.93
N VAL A 209 -6.33 8.07 1.91
CA VAL A 209 -6.37 9.54 2.03
C VAL A 209 -5.61 10.20 0.88
N ILE A 210 -4.49 9.62 0.47
CA ILE A 210 -3.73 10.11 -0.68
C ILE A 210 -4.51 9.90 -1.97
N LEU A 211 -5.11 8.71 -2.16
CA LEU A 211 -5.91 8.40 -3.36
C LEU A 211 -7.12 9.33 -3.51
N ASP A 212 -7.73 9.75 -2.39
CA ASP A 212 -8.91 10.64 -2.40
C ASP A 212 -8.56 12.12 -2.68
N THR A 213 -7.29 12.50 -2.62
CA THR A 213 -6.88 13.91 -2.66
C THR A 213 -5.82 14.26 -3.69
N CYS A 214 -5.07 13.28 -4.20
CA CYS A 214 -4.08 13.51 -5.25
C CYS A 214 -4.73 13.63 -6.64
N GLY A 215 -4.00 14.20 -7.60
CA GLY A 215 -4.50 14.41 -8.96
C GLY A 215 -4.61 13.14 -9.80
N ARG A 216 -3.47 12.48 -10.05
CA ARG A 216 -3.40 11.20 -10.79
C ARG A 216 -2.54 10.23 -10.03
N TRP A 217 -2.93 8.96 -10.01
CA TRP A 217 -2.20 7.94 -9.26
C TRP A 217 -2.09 6.62 -10.03
N VAL A 218 -1.13 5.80 -9.64
CA VAL A 218 -0.91 4.46 -10.17
C VAL A 218 -0.81 3.45 -9.04
N ASN A 219 -1.47 2.31 -9.21
CA ASN A 219 -1.45 1.20 -8.26
C ASN A 219 -0.16 0.36 -8.37
N LEU A 220 0.99 1.00 -8.17
CA LEU A 220 2.30 0.40 -8.45
C LEU A 220 2.53 -0.91 -7.68
N ALA A 221 2.08 -0.99 -6.43
CA ALA A 221 2.19 -2.20 -5.63
C ALA A 221 1.42 -3.39 -6.25
N ALA A 222 0.17 -3.19 -6.68
CA ALA A 222 -0.60 -4.25 -7.30
C ALA A 222 0.02 -4.73 -8.61
N GLU A 223 0.53 -3.81 -9.42
CA GLU A 223 1.13 -4.14 -10.72
C GLU A 223 2.44 -4.92 -10.56
N ILE A 224 3.30 -4.53 -9.61
CA ILE A 224 4.51 -5.30 -9.27
C ILE A 224 4.14 -6.68 -8.73
N ILE A 225 3.20 -6.76 -7.79
CA ILE A 225 2.85 -8.04 -7.15
C ILE A 225 2.26 -9.02 -8.18
N LYS A 226 1.31 -8.58 -9.01
CA LYS A 226 0.69 -9.42 -10.04
C LYS A 226 1.70 -9.91 -11.08
N SER A 227 2.62 -9.04 -11.52
CA SER A 227 3.51 -9.35 -12.64
C SER A 227 4.82 -10.03 -12.22
N LYS A 228 5.32 -9.77 -11.01
CA LYS A 228 6.64 -10.22 -10.57
C LYS A 228 6.63 -11.13 -9.35
N LEU A 229 5.54 -11.18 -8.58
CA LEU A 229 5.43 -11.99 -7.36
C LEU A 229 4.22 -12.94 -7.42
N PRO A 230 4.17 -13.90 -8.37
CA PRO A 230 3.02 -14.78 -8.56
C PRO A 230 2.73 -15.71 -7.37
N SER A 231 3.71 -15.90 -6.47
CA SER A 231 3.57 -16.67 -5.23
C SER A 231 3.06 -15.85 -4.04
N ALA A 232 2.85 -14.54 -4.19
CA ALA A 232 2.34 -13.69 -3.12
C ALA A 232 0.94 -14.13 -2.69
N LYS A 233 0.69 -14.15 -1.38
CA LYS A 233 -0.61 -14.52 -0.82
C LYS A 233 -1.56 -13.33 -0.88
N VAL A 234 -2.33 -13.25 -1.96
CA VAL A 234 -3.33 -12.20 -2.17
C VAL A 234 -4.71 -12.72 -1.77
N ILE A 235 -5.37 -12.01 -0.87
CA ILE A 235 -6.78 -12.23 -0.52
C ILE A 235 -7.60 -11.18 -1.23
N ASP A 236 -8.49 -11.65 -2.10
CA ASP A 236 -9.39 -10.78 -2.85
C ASP A 236 -10.57 -10.36 -1.98
N LEU A 237 -10.57 -9.09 -1.60
CA LEU A 237 -11.62 -8.42 -0.85
C LEU A 237 -12.35 -7.38 -1.73
N SER A 238 -12.11 -7.38 -3.05
CA SER A 238 -12.79 -6.52 -4.01
C SER A 238 -14.22 -7.00 -4.24
N TRP A 239 -15.11 -6.65 -3.32
CA TRP A 239 -16.53 -6.91 -3.48
C TRP A 239 -17.12 -5.98 -4.55
N ALA A 240 -17.86 -6.56 -5.50
CA ALA A 240 -18.42 -5.88 -6.68
C ALA A 240 -19.95 -5.86 -6.70
N GLY A 241 -20.61 -6.03 -5.54
CA GLY A 241 -22.08 -6.03 -5.46
C GLY A 241 -22.68 -4.66 -5.17
#